data_AF-A0A843E8W3-F1
#
_entry.id   AF-A0A843E8W3-F1
#
_cell.length_a   1.000
_cell.length_b   1.000
_cell.length_c   1.000
_cell.angle_alpha   90.00
_cell.angle_beta   90.00
_cell.angle_gamma   90.00
#
_symmetry.space_group_name_H-M   'P 1'
#
loop_
_entity.id
_entity.type
_entity.pdbx_description
1 polymer ?
#
loop_
_entity_poly.entity_id
_entity_poly.type
_entity_poly.pdbx_seq_one_letter_code
_entity_poly.pdbx_strand_id
1 'polypeptide(L)'
;MTYLSHPRIVPDTVEERTYQVSMARGCLKKDSLIILPTGLGKTVVALIVISEVLEKGKKVLLLAPTKPLVDQHSMTFESWLKDTEISVLNGNMNPERRSSIIAESEMIVATPQAVANDLECGRYDMRDFGLVIYDEAHRGVGNYAYVSIAKYNTNGISMGMTASPGSEYEKVIEMCHNLCFTRIDMRTDDDPDVSPYVFDTFVKRIQVNLPKDLTDISRILNEMVLDYSNDLIRMGLMNPNRPPTTSHLLQVGSTL
;
A
#
# COMPACT_ATOMS: atom_id res chain seq x y z
N MET A 1 -23.99 4.71 17.98
CA MET A 1 -22.97 4.28 17.00
C MET A 1 -23.52 3.07 16.30
N THR A 2 -23.44 3.03 14.97
CA THR A 2 -23.87 1.89 14.16
C THR A 2 -22.62 1.09 13.81
N TYR A 3 -22.65 -0.23 14.01
CA TYR A 3 -21.55 -1.13 13.69
C TYR A 3 -21.84 -1.89 12.40
N LEU A 4 -20.78 -2.29 11.69
CA LEU A 4 -20.93 -3.16 10.52
C LEU A 4 -21.53 -4.51 10.95
N SER A 5 -22.55 -4.95 10.21
CA SER A 5 -23.21 -6.23 10.43
C SER A 5 -23.08 -7.10 9.19
N HIS A 6 -22.35 -8.22 9.31
CA HIS A 6 -22.13 -9.18 8.24
C HIS A 6 -21.84 -10.57 8.86
N PRO A 7 -22.31 -11.69 8.27
CA PRO A 7 -22.13 -13.05 8.82
C PRO A 7 -20.67 -13.42 9.15
N ARG A 8 -19.74 -12.96 8.32
CA ARG A 8 -18.29 -13.16 8.45
C ARG A 8 -17.55 -12.11 9.29
N ILE A 9 -18.21 -11.09 9.83
CA ILE A 9 -17.56 -10.04 10.64
C ILE A 9 -17.95 -10.25 12.10
N VAL A 10 -16.98 -10.13 13.01
CA VAL A 10 -17.22 -10.19 14.45
C VAL A 10 -18.09 -8.99 14.86
N PRO A 11 -19.24 -9.19 15.53
CA PRO A 11 -20.14 -8.10 15.92
C PRO A 11 -19.45 -7.04 16.79
N ASP A 12 -19.90 -5.79 16.66
CA ASP A 12 -19.46 -4.64 17.48
C ASP A 12 -17.95 -4.32 17.44
N THR A 13 -17.21 -4.83 16.45
CA THR A 13 -15.76 -4.60 16.30
C THR A 13 -15.41 -3.36 15.49
N VAL A 14 -16.22 -3.02 14.48
CA VAL A 14 -15.93 -1.93 13.53
C VAL A 14 -17.16 -1.07 13.31
N GLU A 15 -17.01 0.23 13.54
CA GLU A 15 -18.06 1.22 13.27
C GLU A 15 -18.31 1.37 11.77
N GLU A 16 -19.58 1.46 11.39
CA GLU A 16 -19.97 1.71 10.01
C GLU A 16 -19.76 3.18 9.65
N ARG A 17 -19.01 3.43 8.57
CA ARG A 17 -18.93 4.74 7.91
C ARG A 17 -19.42 4.63 6.48
N THR A 18 -20.31 5.55 6.09
CA THR A 18 -21.05 5.46 4.81
C THR A 18 -20.13 5.53 3.59
N TYR A 19 -19.08 6.36 3.63
CA TYR A 19 -18.08 6.41 2.56
C TYR A 19 -17.35 5.07 2.40
N GLN A 20 -17.01 4.38 3.50
CA GLN A 20 -16.32 3.09 3.44
C GLN A 20 -17.20 2.02 2.78
N VAL A 21 -18.49 1.97 3.14
CA VAL A 21 -19.47 1.07 2.51
C VAL A 21 -19.64 1.40 1.01
N SER A 22 -19.71 2.68 0.66
CA SER A 22 -19.82 3.13 -0.74
C SER A 22 -18.61 2.71 -1.58
N MET A 23 -17.39 2.92 -1.06
CA MET A 23 -16.15 2.52 -1.72
C MET A 23 -16.07 0.99 -1.89
N ALA A 24 -16.41 0.23 -0.83
CA ALA A 24 -16.44 -1.24 -0.87
C ALA A 24 -17.40 -1.79 -1.93
N ARG A 25 -18.62 -1.23 -2.02
CA ARG A 25 -19.60 -1.59 -3.05
C ARG A 25 -19.10 -1.36 -4.47
N GLY A 26 -18.29 -0.32 -4.67
CA GLY A 26 -17.66 -0.06 -5.96
C GLY A 26 -16.56 -1.08 -6.29
N CYS A 27 -15.77 -1.48 -5.30
CA CYS A 27 -14.73 -2.51 -5.46
C CYS A 27 -15.33 -3.88 -5.79
N LEU A 28 -16.45 -4.25 -5.18
CA LEU A 28 -17.16 -5.51 -5.47
C LEU A 28 -17.69 -5.62 -6.91
N LYS A 29 -17.74 -4.51 -7.65
CA LYS A 29 -18.25 -4.44 -9.03
C LYS A 29 -17.16 -4.32 -10.09
N LYS A 30 -16.03 -3.69 -9.76
CA LYS A 30 -14.97 -3.35 -10.70
C LYS A 30 -13.62 -3.33 -10.01
N ASP A 31 -12.60 -3.71 -10.75
CA ASP A 31 -11.20 -3.57 -10.32
C ASP A 31 -10.90 -2.11 -9.98
N SER A 32 -10.57 -1.87 -8.71
CA SER A 32 -10.62 -0.53 -8.13
C SER A 32 -9.33 -0.17 -7.41
N LEU A 33 -8.84 1.04 -7.62
CA LEU A 33 -7.83 1.69 -6.78
C LEU A 33 -8.52 2.59 -5.76
N ILE A 34 -8.33 2.30 -4.48
CA ILE A 34 -8.77 3.13 -3.37
C ILE A 34 -7.62 4.04 -2.93
N ILE A 35 -7.89 5.35 -2.94
CA ILE A 35 -6.99 6.38 -2.43
C ILE A 35 -7.66 7.03 -1.22
N LEU A 36 -7.14 6.74 -0.03
CA LEU A 36 -7.61 7.32 1.22
C LEU A 36 -6.40 7.71 2.08
N PRO A 37 -6.37 8.91 2.68
CA PRO A 37 -5.42 9.27 3.74
C PRO A 37 -5.31 8.20 4.85
N THR A 38 -4.13 8.16 5.48
CA THR A 38 -3.90 7.23 6.60
C THR A 38 -4.78 7.63 7.78
N GLY A 39 -5.43 6.65 8.41
CA GLY A 39 -6.39 6.89 9.50
C GLY A 39 -7.86 6.91 9.07
N LEU A 40 -8.16 7.02 7.77
CA LEU A 40 -9.55 6.95 7.26
C LEU A 40 -10.06 5.52 7.00
N GLY A 41 -9.30 4.50 7.43
CA GLY A 41 -9.78 3.12 7.43
C GLY A 41 -9.76 2.41 6.07
N LYS A 42 -8.67 2.53 5.29
CA LYS A 42 -8.42 1.67 4.10
C LYS A 42 -8.67 0.19 4.39
N THR A 43 -8.14 -0.30 5.52
CA THR A 43 -8.31 -1.69 5.98
C THR A 43 -9.77 -2.04 6.29
N VAL A 44 -10.59 -1.08 6.73
CA VAL A 44 -12.03 -1.30 6.94
C VAL A 44 -12.76 -1.46 5.61
N VAL A 45 -12.39 -0.69 4.58
CA VAL A 45 -12.94 -0.90 3.24
C VAL A 45 -12.58 -2.29 2.72
N ALA A 46 -11.32 -2.71 2.91
CA ALA A 46 -10.90 -4.08 2.60
C ALA A 46 -11.72 -5.12 3.36
N LEU A 47 -11.95 -4.96 4.67
CA LEU A 47 -12.76 -5.88 5.48
C LEU A 47 -14.13 -6.14 4.86
N ILE A 48 -14.84 -5.09 4.42
CA ILE A 48 -16.17 -5.21 3.82
C ILE A 48 -16.12 -5.99 2.49
N VAL A 49 -15.10 -5.75 1.66
CA VAL A 49 -14.94 -6.47 0.38
C VAL A 49 -14.55 -7.92 0.62
N ILE A 50 -13.63 -8.16 1.57
CA ILE A 50 -13.17 -9.50 1.96
C ILE A 50 -14.33 -10.33 2.47
N SER A 51 -15.15 -9.79 3.37
CA SER A 51 -16.26 -10.53 3.98
C SER A 51 -17.27 -11.00 2.93
N GLU A 52 -17.59 -10.16 1.95
CA GLU A 52 -18.50 -10.48 0.83
C GLU A 52 -17.93 -11.52 -0.15
N VAL A 53 -16.61 -11.56 -0.33
CA VAL A 53 -15.94 -12.55 -1.19
C VAL A 53 -15.87 -13.90 -0.50
N LEU A 54 -15.56 -13.92 0.80
CA LEU A 54 -15.54 -15.12 1.63
C LEU A 54 -16.94 -15.74 1.78
N GLU A 55 -17.98 -14.93 1.87
CA GLU A 55 -19.38 -15.41 1.91
C GLU A 55 -19.77 -16.14 0.61
N LYS A 56 -19.17 -15.76 -0.52
CA LYS A 56 -19.35 -16.45 -1.81
C LYS A 56 -18.49 -17.71 -1.96
N GLY A 57 -17.76 -18.10 -0.91
CA GLY A 57 -16.88 -19.27 -0.92
C GLY A 57 -15.65 -19.11 -1.81
N LYS A 58 -15.21 -17.87 -2.07
CA LYS A 58 -14.02 -17.56 -2.86
C LYS A 58 -12.86 -17.16 -1.97
N LYS A 59 -11.64 -17.52 -2.36
CA LYS A 59 -10.43 -17.20 -1.61
C LYS A 59 -10.04 -15.74 -1.78
N VAL A 60 -9.35 -15.20 -0.77
CA VAL A 60 -8.81 -13.85 -0.76
C VAL A 60 -7.28 -13.90 -0.67
N LEU A 61 -6.60 -13.10 -1.49
CA LEU A 61 -5.17 -12.85 -1.36
C LEU A 61 -4.93 -11.38 -1.01
N LEU A 62 -4.30 -11.11 0.13
CA LEU A 62 -3.82 -9.77 0.51
C LEU A 62 -2.30 -9.73 0.42
N LEU A 63 -1.80 -8.84 -0.43
CA LEU A 63 -0.38 -8.61 -0.63
C LEU A 63 0.06 -7.35 0.10
N ALA A 64 1.09 -7.48 0.95
CA ALA A 64 1.70 -6.34 1.62
C ALA A 64 3.23 -6.29 1.41
N PRO A 65 3.86 -5.11 1.33
CA PRO A 65 5.25 -4.97 0.90
C PRO A 65 6.29 -5.56 1.86
N THR A 66 5.97 -5.65 3.16
CA THR A 66 6.92 -6.04 4.20
C THR A 66 6.32 -7.10 5.12
N LYS A 67 7.17 -7.92 5.73
CA LYS A 67 6.73 -8.95 6.70
C LYS A 67 5.96 -8.35 7.89
N PRO A 68 6.39 -7.23 8.51
CA PRO A 68 5.61 -6.63 9.59
C PRO A 68 4.20 -6.19 9.18
N LEU A 69 4.02 -5.68 7.93
CA LEU A 69 2.69 -5.34 7.43
C LEU A 69 1.84 -6.58 7.19
N VAL A 70 2.43 -7.66 6.69
CA VAL A 70 1.75 -8.95 6.54
C VAL A 70 1.25 -9.45 7.91
N ASP A 71 2.12 -9.47 8.92
CA ASP A 71 1.76 -9.92 10.27
C ASP A 71 0.68 -9.02 10.89
N GLN A 72 0.80 -7.70 10.72
CA GLN A 72 -0.18 -6.72 11.20
C GLN A 72 -1.56 -6.94 10.55
N HIS A 73 -1.62 -7.13 9.24
CA HIS A 73 -2.87 -7.41 8.53
C HIS A 73 -3.47 -8.74 8.99
N SER A 74 -2.67 -9.80 9.12
CA SER A 74 -3.16 -11.11 9.64
C SER A 74 -3.82 -10.94 11.00
N MET A 75 -3.12 -10.34 11.97
CA MET A 75 -3.66 -10.12 13.31
C MET A 75 -4.93 -9.26 13.29
N THR A 76 -4.97 -8.23 12.44
CA THR A 76 -6.14 -7.36 12.31
C THR A 76 -7.34 -8.14 11.78
N PHE A 77 -7.18 -8.89 10.68
CA PHE A 77 -8.27 -9.65 10.09
C PHE A 77 -8.67 -10.88 10.93
N GLU A 78 -7.75 -11.51 11.65
CA GLU A 78 -8.06 -12.55 12.66
C GLU A 78 -8.97 -12.00 13.77
N SER A 79 -8.79 -10.73 14.15
CA SER A 79 -9.63 -10.09 15.17
C SER A 79 -11.00 -9.61 14.67
N TRP A 80 -11.14 -9.38 13.36
CA TRP A 80 -12.35 -8.79 12.76
C TRP A 80 -13.20 -9.80 11.99
N LEU A 81 -12.60 -10.85 11.43
CA LEU A 81 -13.30 -11.89 10.71
C LEU A 81 -13.66 -13.05 11.63
N LYS A 82 -14.84 -13.61 11.41
CA LYS A 82 -15.37 -14.74 12.15
C LYS A 82 -15.28 -16.00 11.30
N ASP A 83 -14.98 -17.14 11.93
CA ASP A 83 -15.00 -18.46 11.30
C ASP A 83 -14.25 -18.48 9.95
N THR A 84 -13.07 -17.84 9.89
CA THR A 84 -12.27 -17.68 8.67
C THR A 84 -10.87 -18.22 8.89
N GLU A 85 -10.42 -19.13 8.03
CA GLU A 85 -9.04 -19.63 8.06
C GLU A 85 -8.10 -18.66 7.33
N ILE A 86 -7.32 -17.91 8.11
CA ILE A 86 -6.33 -16.95 7.62
C ILE A 86 -4.93 -17.55 7.76
N SER A 87 -4.17 -17.54 6.67
CA SER A 87 -2.79 -18.02 6.67
C SER A 87 -1.81 -16.98 6.18
N VAL A 88 -0.64 -16.93 6.82
CA VAL A 88 0.48 -16.09 6.43
C VAL A 88 1.49 -16.90 5.61
N LEU A 89 1.78 -16.44 4.39
CA LEU A 89 2.87 -17.00 3.60
C LEU A 89 4.13 -16.16 3.75
N ASN A 90 5.15 -16.78 4.34
CA ASN A 90 6.49 -16.22 4.40
C ASN A 90 7.45 -16.99 3.49
N GLY A 91 8.48 -16.29 2.99
CA GLY A 91 9.47 -16.87 2.08
C GLY A 91 10.39 -17.95 2.68
N ASN A 92 10.29 -18.22 3.99
CA ASN A 92 11.14 -19.20 4.68
C ASN A 92 10.48 -20.58 4.78
N MET A 93 9.19 -20.72 4.46
CA MET A 93 8.49 -22.01 4.50
C MET A 93 8.93 -22.94 3.35
N ASN A 94 8.81 -24.25 3.56
CA ASN A 94 8.98 -25.23 2.49
C ASN A 94 7.91 -24.99 1.39
N PRO A 95 8.28 -24.93 0.10
CA PRO A 95 7.33 -24.73 -1.00
C PRO A 95 6.16 -25.73 -1.07
N GLU A 96 6.38 -27.01 -0.74
CA GLU A 96 5.29 -28.01 -0.74
C GLU A 96 4.25 -27.66 0.33
N ARG A 97 4.72 -27.27 1.53
CA ARG A 97 3.85 -26.84 2.64
C ARG A 97 3.03 -25.60 2.27
N ARG A 98 3.57 -24.67 1.49
CA ARG A 98 2.82 -23.48 1.04
C ARG A 98 1.64 -23.83 0.15
N SER A 99 1.79 -24.83 -0.72
CA SER A 99 0.72 -25.25 -1.63
C SER A 99 -0.47 -25.84 -0.87
N SER A 100 -0.19 -26.68 0.15
CA SER A 100 -1.23 -27.21 1.05
C SER A 100 -1.91 -26.10 1.86
N ILE A 101 -1.14 -25.18 2.43
CA ILE A 101 -1.68 -24.03 3.18
C ILE A 101 -2.65 -23.22 2.31
N ILE A 102 -2.29 -22.93 1.06
CA ILE A 102 -3.16 -22.17 0.15
C ILE A 102 -4.44 -22.94 -0.17
N ALA A 103 -4.35 -24.26 -0.34
CA ALA A 103 -5.52 -25.09 -0.64
C ALA A 103 -6.53 -25.10 0.53
N GLU A 104 -6.05 -25.13 1.77
CA GLU A 104 -6.88 -25.18 2.98
C GLU A 104 -7.42 -23.79 3.39
N SER A 105 -6.63 -22.73 3.22
CA SER A 105 -6.98 -21.39 3.73
C SER A 105 -8.05 -20.67 2.91
N GLU A 106 -8.94 -19.93 3.57
CA GLU A 106 -9.91 -19.04 2.89
C GLU A 106 -9.28 -17.68 2.55
N MET A 107 -8.39 -17.19 3.40
CA MET A 107 -7.66 -15.94 3.18
C MET A 107 -6.17 -16.14 3.37
N ILE A 108 -5.38 -15.56 2.47
CA ILE A 108 -3.92 -15.58 2.53
C ILE A 108 -3.40 -14.15 2.61
N VAL A 109 -2.49 -13.90 3.56
CA VAL A 109 -1.73 -12.66 3.66
C VAL A 109 -0.26 -12.95 3.38
N ALA A 110 0.33 -12.24 2.42
CA ALA A 110 1.66 -12.60 1.94
C ALA A 110 2.49 -11.41 1.44
N THR A 111 3.81 -11.58 1.47
CA THR A 111 4.72 -10.72 0.71
C THR A 111 4.66 -11.09 -0.77
N PRO A 112 4.69 -10.11 -1.70
CA PRO A 112 4.49 -10.41 -3.12
C PRO A 112 5.58 -11.27 -3.73
N GLN A 113 6.82 -11.20 -3.24
CA GLN A 113 7.91 -12.03 -3.76
C GLN A 113 7.64 -13.52 -3.54
N ALA A 114 7.05 -13.90 -2.40
CA ALA A 114 6.73 -15.30 -2.12
C ALA A 114 5.66 -15.84 -3.09
N VAL A 115 4.61 -15.05 -3.32
CA VAL A 115 3.51 -15.41 -4.21
C VAL A 115 3.96 -15.45 -5.67
N ALA A 116 4.67 -14.42 -6.14
CA ALA A 116 5.19 -14.38 -7.51
C ALA A 116 6.07 -15.59 -7.83
N ASN A 117 7.02 -15.92 -6.94
CA ASN A 117 7.89 -17.07 -7.11
C ASN A 117 7.13 -18.40 -7.16
N ASP A 118 6.04 -18.55 -6.40
CA ASP A 118 5.25 -19.77 -6.40
C ASP A 118 4.38 -19.92 -7.66
N LEU A 119 3.80 -18.82 -8.13
CA LEU A 119 3.04 -18.78 -9.38
C LEU A 119 3.94 -19.03 -10.60
N GLU A 120 5.14 -18.44 -10.63
CA GLU A 120 6.13 -18.66 -11.70
C GLU A 120 6.61 -20.11 -11.75
N CYS A 121 6.78 -20.75 -10.59
CA CYS A 121 7.09 -22.18 -10.49
C CYS A 121 5.87 -23.10 -10.76
N GLY A 122 4.68 -22.56 -11.00
CA GLY A 122 3.47 -23.34 -11.27
C GLY A 122 3.02 -24.21 -10.08
N ARG A 123 3.26 -23.78 -8.84
CA ARG A 123 2.92 -24.56 -7.63
C ARG A 123 1.42 -24.58 -7.33
N TYR A 124 0.74 -23.50 -7.67
CA TYR A 124 -0.71 -23.34 -7.62
C TYR A 124 -1.13 -22.29 -8.65
N ASP A 125 -2.43 -22.12 -8.83
CA ASP A 125 -3.00 -21.09 -9.69
C ASP A 125 -4.00 -20.22 -8.93
N MET A 126 -4.44 -19.14 -9.57
CA MET A 126 -5.31 -18.12 -8.97
C MET A 126 -6.81 -18.38 -9.23
N ARG A 127 -7.22 -19.55 -9.74
CA ARG A 127 -8.62 -19.78 -10.19
C ARG A 127 -9.66 -19.68 -9.07
N ASP A 128 -9.28 -20.07 -7.86
CA ASP A 128 -10.17 -20.07 -6.69
C ASP A 128 -10.19 -18.73 -5.94
N PHE A 129 -9.29 -17.81 -6.29
CA PHE A 129 -9.24 -16.49 -5.69
C PHE A 129 -10.28 -15.56 -6.33
N GLY A 130 -11.20 -15.06 -5.51
CA GLY A 130 -12.20 -14.07 -5.92
C GLY A 130 -11.75 -12.63 -5.73
N LEU A 131 -10.65 -12.40 -5.00
CA LEU A 131 -10.14 -11.08 -4.68
C LEU A 131 -8.62 -11.11 -4.48
N VAL A 132 -7.93 -10.16 -5.09
CA VAL A 132 -6.52 -9.85 -4.85
C VAL A 132 -6.41 -8.39 -4.41
N ILE A 133 -5.90 -8.18 -3.20
CA ILE A 133 -5.68 -6.87 -2.62
C ILE A 133 -4.19 -6.52 -2.69
N TYR A 134 -3.88 -5.37 -3.26
CA TYR A 134 -2.53 -4.80 -3.34
C TYR A 134 -2.42 -3.65 -2.34
N ASP A 135 -1.84 -3.91 -1.17
CA ASP A 135 -1.51 -2.86 -0.20
C ASP A 135 -0.29 -2.07 -0.66
N GLU A 136 -0.29 -0.76 -0.41
CA GLU A 136 0.64 0.19 -1.02
C GLU A 136 0.74 0.03 -2.54
N ALA A 137 -0.43 0.07 -3.19
CA ALA A 137 -0.58 -0.19 -4.62
C ALA A 137 0.33 0.66 -5.53
N HIS A 138 0.79 1.84 -5.07
CA HIS A 138 1.76 2.70 -5.78
C HIS A 138 3.08 1.99 -6.11
N ARG A 139 3.36 0.83 -5.50
CA ARG A 139 4.50 -0.04 -5.85
C ARG A 139 4.29 -0.89 -7.10
N GLY A 140 3.08 -0.93 -7.67
CA GLY A 140 2.69 -1.71 -8.84
C GLY A 140 3.25 -1.21 -10.18
N VAL A 141 4.48 -0.69 -10.19
CA VAL A 141 5.16 -0.14 -11.37
C VAL A 141 6.46 -0.90 -11.64
N GLY A 142 6.94 -0.80 -12.88
CA GLY A 142 8.16 -1.45 -13.35
C GLY A 142 8.14 -2.97 -13.16
N ASN A 143 9.22 -3.50 -12.58
CA ASN A 143 9.41 -4.94 -12.39
C ASN A 143 9.02 -5.42 -10.98
N TYR A 144 8.19 -4.67 -10.26
CA TYR A 144 7.76 -5.09 -8.93
C TYR A 144 6.84 -6.32 -9.01
N ALA A 145 6.93 -7.20 -8.01
CA ALA A 145 6.23 -8.49 -8.01
C ALA A 145 4.70 -8.39 -8.08
N TYR A 146 4.08 -7.24 -7.74
CA TYR A 146 2.66 -7.02 -7.98
C TYR A 146 2.28 -7.14 -9.47
N VAL A 147 3.15 -6.64 -10.35
CA VAL A 147 2.92 -6.62 -11.80
C VAL A 147 2.92 -8.05 -12.37
N SER A 148 3.78 -8.94 -11.87
CA SER A 148 3.77 -10.34 -12.30
C SER A 148 2.53 -11.07 -11.77
N ILE A 149 2.17 -10.90 -10.49
CA ILE A 149 1.00 -11.55 -9.89
C ILE A 149 -0.30 -11.12 -10.58
N ALA A 150 -0.45 -9.84 -10.92
CA ALA A 150 -1.64 -9.34 -11.62
C ALA A 150 -1.94 -10.07 -12.94
N LYS A 151 -0.90 -10.53 -13.66
CA LYS A 151 -1.07 -11.32 -14.90
C LYS A 151 -1.71 -12.69 -14.66
N TYR A 152 -1.56 -13.26 -13.46
CA TYR A 152 -2.18 -14.52 -13.08
C TYR A 152 -3.61 -14.34 -12.55
N ASN A 153 -3.99 -13.14 -12.12
CA ASN A 153 -5.33 -12.85 -11.63
C ASN A 153 -6.31 -12.65 -12.81
N THR A 154 -6.92 -13.74 -13.28
CA THR A 154 -7.83 -13.73 -14.45
C THR A 154 -9.31 -13.72 -14.09
N ASN A 155 -9.67 -14.15 -12.87
CA ASN A 155 -11.06 -14.31 -12.44
C ASN A 155 -11.43 -13.46 -11.21
N GLY A 156 -10.44 -13.12 -10.38
CA GLY A 156 -10.65 -12.39 -9.13
C GLY A 156 -10.67 -10.88 -9.36
N ILE A 157 -11.37 -10.17 -8.48
CA ILE A 157 -11.38 -8.71 -8.46
C ILE A 157 -10.00 -8.22 -7.99
N SER A 158 -9.43 -7.23 -8.69
CA SER A 158 -8.22 -6.53 -8.27
C SER A 158 -8.57 -5.28 -7.47
N MET A 159 -8.08 -5.18 -6.23
CA MET A 159 -8.29 -4.03 -5.36
C MET A 159 -6.94 -3.45 -4.92
N GLY A 160 -6.66 -2.21 -5.30
CA GLY A 160 -5.49 -1.47 -4.83
C GLY A 160 -5.85 -0.59 -3.64
N MET A 161 -4.98 -0.50 -2.64
CA MET A 161 -5.11 0.45 -1.54
C MET A 161 -3.85 1.29 -1.42
N THR A 162 -3.99 2.61 -1.32
CA THR A 162 -2.85 3.47 -1.01
C THR A 162 -3.28 4.80 -0.39
N ALA A 163 -2.37 5.43 0.37
CA ALA A 163 -2.55 6.80 0.82
C ALA A 163 -2.23 7.83 -0.27
N SER A 164 -1.34 7.48 -1.20
CA SER A 164 -0.97 8.33 -2.32
C SER A 164 -0.51 7.46 -3.50
N PRO A 165 -1.05 7.67 -4.71
CA PRO A 165 -0.68 6.91 -5.89
C PRO A 165 0.71 7.29 -6.46
N GLY A 166 1.37 8.31 -5.90
CA GLY A 166 2.63 8.85 -6.39
C GLY A 166 2.48 10.28 -6.95
N SER A 167 3.60 10.97 -7.13
CA SER A 167 3.63 12.35 -7.64
C SER A 167 3.78 12.46 -9.17
N GLU A 168 4.19 11.37 -9.83
CA GLU A 168 4.39 11.32 -11.28
C GLU A 168 3.16 10.71 -11.95
N TYR A 169 2.50 11.48 -12.81
CA TYR A 169 1.27 11.09 -13.48
C TYR A 169 1.45 9.83 -14.33
N GLU A 170 2.58 9.70 -15.02
CA GLU A 170 2.93 8.55 -15.85
C GLU A 170 2.96 7.25 -15.03
N LYS A 171 3.54 7.30 -13.82
CA LYS A 171 3.60 6.15 -12.92
C LYS A 171 2.21 5.73 -12.42
N VAL A 172 1.31 6.68 -12.21
CA VAL A 172 -0.07 6.38 -11.81
C VAL A 172 -0.80 5.63 -12.93
N ILE A 173 -0.66 6.08 -14.18
CA ILE A 173 -1.23 5.38 -15.34
C ILE A 173 -0.63 3.97 -15.47
N GLU A 174 0.69 3.86 -15.37
CA GLU A 174 1.40 2.59 -15.45
C GLU A 174 0.89 1.59 -14.40
N MET A 175 0.77 2.02 -13.14
CA MET A 175 0.22 1.22 -12.05
C MET A 175 -1.19 0.74 -12.36
N CYS A 176 -2.08 1.64 -12.79
CA CYS A 176 -3.47 1.28 -13.11
C CYS A 176 -3.54 0.25 -14.24
N HIS A 177 -2.70 0.40 -15.27
CA HIS A 177 -2.61 -0.56 -16.36
C HIS A 177 -2.06 -1.92 -15.88
N ASN A 178 -0.96 -1.91 -15.12
CA ASN A 178 -0.30 -3.12 -14.63
C ASN A 178 -1.16 -3.97 -13.70
N LEU A 179 -1.97 -3.32 -12.85
CA LEU A 179 -2.83 -3.98 -11.87
C LEU A 179 -4.29 -4.07 -12.33
N CYS A 180 -4.56 -3.71 -13.59
CA CYS A 180 -5.86 -3.77 -14.24
C CYS A 180 -6.97 -2.95 -13.55
N PHE A 181 -6.62 -1.84 -12.88
CA PHE A 181 -7.63 -0.99 -12.24
C PHE A 181 -8.44 -0.22 -13.30
N THR A 182 -9.76 -0.41 -13.27
CA THR A 182 -10.71 0.25 -14.18
C THR A 182 -11.52 1.34 -13.49
N ARG A 183 -11.37 1.47 -12.17
CA ARG A 183 -12.02 2.47 -11.33
C ARG A 183 -11.03 3.04 -10.33
N ILE A 184 -11.05 4.36 -10.15
CA ILE A 184 -10.31 5.03 -9.08
C ILE A 184 -11.34 5.68 -8.18
N ASP A 185 -11.23 5.43 -6.87
CA ASP A 185 -12.07 6.03 -5.86
C ASP A 185 -11.18 6.73 -4.84
N MET A 186 -11.25 8.05 -4.82
CA MET A 186 -10.42 8.90 -3.97
C MET A 186 -11.30 9.67 -3.00
N ARG A 187 -10.85 9.76 -1.75
CA ARG A 187 -11.36 10.74 -0.80
C ARG A 187 -10.23 11.43 -0.06
N THR A 188 -10.56 12.59 0.45
CA THR A 188 -9.78 13.49 1.28
C THR A 188 -10.52 13.75 2.57
N ASP A 189 -9.82 14.31 3.54
CA ASP A 189 -10.37 14.62 4.87
C ASP A 189 -11.51 15.67 4.77
N ASP A 190 -11.47 16.50 3.73
CA ASP A 190 -12.41 17.60 3.47
C ASP A 190 -13.69 17.14 2.73
N ASP A 191 -13.74 15.91 2.22
CA ASP A 191 -14.91 15.46 1.45
C ASP A 191 -16.18 15.43 2.33
N PRO A 192 -17.36 15.81 1.80
CA PRO A 192 -18.59 15.88 2.60
C PRO A 192 -19.03 14.55 3.22
N ASP A 193 -18.68 13.41 2.59
CA ASP A 193 -18.96 12.08 3.11
C ASP A 193 -17.90 11.56 4.08
N VAL A 194 -16.76 12.25 4.24
CA VAL A 194 -15.62 11.87 5.10
C VAL A 194 -15.49 12.81 6.30
N SER A 195 -15.58 14.12 6.10
CA SER A 195 -15.40 15.17 7.12
C SER A 195 -16.20 14.96 8.42
N PRO A 196 -17.42 14.37 8.45
CA PRO A 196 -18.10 14.07 9.71
C PRO A 196 -17.38 13.07 10.62
N TYR A 197 -16.42 12.31 10.07
CA TYR A 197 -15.65 11.28 10.77
C TYR A 197 -14.20 11.70 11.06
N VAL A 198 -13.79 12.90 10.63
CA VAL A 198 -12.45 13.44 10.84
C VAL A 198 -12.45 14.28 12.11
N PHE A 199 -11.48 14.00 12.99
CA PHE A 199 -11.28 14.81 14.18
C PHE A 199 -10.32 15.96 13.87
N ASP A 200 -10.66 17.17 14.27
CA ASP A 200 -9.79 18.32 14.14
C ASP A 200 -8.48 18.10 14.91
N THR A 201 -7.35 18.27 14.23
CA THR A 201 -6.03 18.27 14.87
C THR A 201 -5.48 19.69 14.89
N PHE A 202 -5.19 20.21 16.09
CA PHE A 202 -4.58 21.52 16.24
C PHE A 202 -3.05 21.41 16.26
N VAL A 203 -2.40 21.83 15.19
CA VAL A 203 -0.92 21.86 15.14
C VAL A 203 -0.40 23.18 15.68
N LYS A 204 0.03 23.19 16.94
CA LYS A 204 0.77 24.33 17.51
C LYS A 204 2.22 24.29 17.02
N ARG A 205 2.51 25.00 15.93
CA ARG A 205 3.89 25.18 15.46
C ARG A 205 4.63 26.13 16.39
N ILE A 206 5.64 25.62 17.09
CA ILE A 206 6.56 26.42 17.90
C ILE A 206 7.83 26.60 17.08
N GLN A 207 8.02 27.79 16.53
CA GLN A 207 9.28 28.14 15.88
C GLN A 207 10.33 28.41 16.96
N VAL A 208 11.43 27.67 16.92
CA VAL A 208 12.55 27.83 17.85
C VAL A 208 13.68 28.54 17.11
N ASN A 209 14.20 29.61 17.72
CA ASN A 209 15.36 30.31 17.17
C ASN A 209 16.61 29.48 17.41
N LEU A 210 17.42 29.28 16.37
CA LEU A 210 18.73 28.66 16.54
C LEU A 210 19.65 29.62 17.31
N PRO A 211 20.35 29.16 18.36
CA PRO A 211 21.41 29.91 19.00
C PRO A 211 22.47 30.35 17.98
N LYS A 212 23.15 31.47 18.30
CA LYS A 212 24.17 32.04 17.42
C LYS A 212 25.27 31.03 17.07
N ASP A 213 25.76 30.27 18.05
CA ASP A 213 26.81 29.27 17.84
C ASP A 213 26.41 28.19 16.81
N LEU A 214 25.16 27.71 16.87
CA LEU A 214 24.65 26.75 15.88
C LEU A 214 24.45 27.38 14.50
N THR A 215 24.04 28.64 14.47
CA THR A 215 23.90 29.38 13.21
C THR A 215 25.26 29.61 12.55
N ASP A 216 26.29 29.93 13.36
CA ASP A 216 27.67 30.09 12.90
C ASP A 216 28.26 28.77 12.38
N ILE A 217 28.06 27.67 13.10
CA ILE A 217 28.48 26.33 12.64
C ILE A 217 27.75 25.95 11.36
N SER A 218 26.42 26.13 11.30
CA SER A 218 25.62 25.78 10.12
C SER A 218 26.06 26.59 8.90
N ARG A 219 26.40 27.87 9.07
CA ARG A 219 26.95 28.71 8.01
C ARG A 219 28.28 28.16 7.48
N ILE A 220 29.23 27.83 8.36
CA ILE A 220 30.52 27.25 7.94
C ILE A 220 30.33 25.94 7.18
N LEU A 221 29.46 25.06 7.68
CA LEU A 221 29.16 23.78 7.00
C LEU A 221 28.52 24.01 5.62
N ASN A 222 27.59 24.96 5.51
CA ASN A 222 26.95 25.29 4.24
C ASN A 222 27.94 25.91 3.25
N GLU A 223 28.85 26.77 3.71
CA GLU A 223 29.93 27.33 2.88
C GLU A 223 30.83 26.21 2.34
N MET A 224 31.26 25.27 3.19
CA MET A 224 32.05 24.11 2.75
C MET A 224 31.30 23.26 1.71
N VAL A 225 30.01 22.97 1.93
CA VAL A 225 29.19 22.21 0.98
C VAL A 225 29.09 22.94 -0.36
N LEU A 226 28.92 24.27 -0.34
CA LEU A 226 28.85 25.07 -1.56
C LEU A 226 30.17 25.06 -2.32
N ASP A 227 31.31 25.14 -1.63
CA ASP A 227 32.64 25.08 -2.25
C ASP A 227 32.84 23.75 -2.98
N TYR A 228 32.58 22.61 -2.33
CA TYR A 228 32.66 21.30 -2.98
C TYR A 228 31.66 21.15 -4.13
N SER A 229 30.45 21.70 -3.99
CA SER A 229 29.44 21.68 -5.06
C SER A 229 29.88 22.50 -6.27
N ASN A 230 30.52 23.64 -6.04
CA ASN A 230 31.06 24.48 -7.11
C ASN A 230 32.19 23.79 -7.87
N ASP A 231 33.05 23.03 -7.20
CA ASP A 231 34.08 22.22 -7.86
C ASP A 231 33.45 21.15 -8.77
N LEU A 232 32.41 20.45 -8.30
CA LEU A 232 31.66 19.49 -9.11
C LEU A 232 30.98 20.14 -10.32
N ILE A 233 30.41 21.34 -10.15
CA ILE A 233 29.84 22.13 -11.26
C ILE A 233 30.92 22.50 -12.28
N ARG A 234 32.11 22.93 -11.83
CA ARG A 234 33.24 23.26 -12.72
C ARG A 234 33.76 22.05 -13.49
N MET A 235 33.72 20.88 -12.89
CA MET A 235 34.05 19.60 -13.56
C MET A 235 32.95 19.13 -14.53
N GLY A 236 31.81 19.84 -14.60
CA GLY A 236 30.66 19.46 -15.43
C GLY A 236 29.85 18.28 -14.89
N LEU A 237 30.09 17.88 -13.64
CA LEU A 237 29.47 16.71 -13.00
C LEU A 237 28.14 17.03 -12.33
N MET A 238 27.84 18.32 -12.08
CA MET A 238 26.66 18.76 -11.33
C MET A 238 25.98 19.97 -11.99
N ASN A 239 24.64 20.03 -11.92
CA ASN A 239 23.86 21.14 -12.50
C ASN A 239 23.85 22.37 -11.58
N PRO A 240 24.26 23.57 -12.06
CA PRO A 240 24.33 24.79 -11.25
C PRO A 240 22.96 25.30 -10.77
N ASN A 241 21.86 24.92 -11.44
CA ASN A 241 20.51 25.37 -11.09
C ASN A 241 19.83 24.45 -10.07
N ARG A 242 20.51 23.42 -9.56
CA ARG A 242 19.94 22.44 -8.64
C ARG A 242 20.71 22.44 -7.32
N PRO A 243 20.04 22.59 -6.16
CA PRO A 243 20.73 22.61 -4.88
C PRO A 243 21.46 21.29 -4.58
N PRO A 244 22.56 21.33 -3.79
CA PRO A 244 23.33 20.15 -3.38
C PRO A 244 22.62 19.35 -2.29
N THR A 245 21.46 18.81 -2.65
CA THR A 245 20.72 17.89 -1.78
C THR A 245 21.42 16.53 -1.76
N THR A 246 21.24 15.76 -0.68
CA THR A 246 21.78 14.41 -0.56
C THR A 246 21.40 13.53 -1.75
N SER A 247 20.15 13.62 -2.24
CA SER A 247 19.70 12.85 -3.41
C SER A 247 20.44 13.25 -4.70
N HIS A 248 20.71 14.54 -4.90
CA HIS A 248 21.45 15.02 -6.06
C HIS A 248 22.92 14.58 -6.01
N LEU A 249 23.57 14.71 -4.86
CA LEU A 249 24.97 14.29 -4.69
C LEU A 249 25.15 12.77 -4.89
N LEU A 250 24.19 11.96 -4.42
CA LEU A 250 24.19 10.51 -4.65
C LEU A 250 24.04 10.16 -6.14
N GLN A 251 23.22 10.91 -6.88
CA GLN A 251 23.06 10.73 -8.32
C GLN A 251 24.34 11.07 -9.10
N VAL A 252 25.05 12.14 -8.71
CA VAL A 252 26.37 12.48 -9.26
C VAL A 252 27.36 11.35 -8.95
N GLY A 253 27.40 10.86 -7.71
CA GLY A 253 28.28 9.76 -7.31
C GLY A 253 28.03 8.45 -8.07
N SER A 254 26.79 8.15 -8.45
CA SER A 254 26.47 6.95 -9.24
C SER A 254 26.79 7.06 -10.74
N THR A 255 27.11 8.26 -11.22
CA THR A 255 27.43 8.54 -12.63
C THR A 255 28.92 8.76 -12.89
N LEU A 256 29.74 8.74 -11.82
CA LEU A 256 31.21 8.66 -11.86
C LEU A 256 31.68 7.22 -12.04
#